data_AF-A0A9D2J5H4-F1
#
_entry.id   AF-A0A9D2J5H4-F1
#
_cell.length_a   1.000
_cell.length_b   1.000
_cell.length_c   1.000
_cell.angle_alpha   90.00
_cell.angle_beta   90.00
_cell.angle_gamma   90.00
#
_symmetry.space_group_name_H-M   'P 1'
#
loop_
_entity.id
_entity.type
_entity.pdbx_description
1 polymer ?
#
loop_
_entity_poly.entity_id
_entity_poly.type
_entity_poly.pdbx_seq_one_letter_code
_entity_poly.pdbx_strand_id
1 'polypeptide(L)'
;MEATLPPEPVLPLVDKLTDALVTGQARPVGMPADGEPWDYWSCSIERGDDGYAISEWRVDGQLSAVEGPEPIRLEDSLSELLTFCVEQGLTRPEEIQVFFNRGPEVQLSVEVVTADGTEVACDLDRATEPALQHLHQRWGSESARRGQALLRDPEVWWAHLEDEIAATERRITKGRVRLIASLEADDRETGAAAASAAEDGMLRRYLRLFRDRYTRGADADELRDVVESWYQDTTLAFTVLEQRAGTAQFTDPLHGREYVAVWDTVNLLISATLLGREDIARDILAHPAISHAPYRAVDVLALIHGVPQASGLEDMRMDVWKDRDTHEPWLKLFATAPGRRQAALETFVRNWPATLEKTRRPEQWCVEAALFAVVFDLDDSTVRDEKWYPADLADYARDLGVQPLPAKTKLPGLWKKPTPPKVLEPADQREPHVFRSATGDLAISDFAALAAPVASEVASGTFDEVLDRGLAAGTVIVFDGAGVEPQVHGPMVQEACGRLGLRVPGKLPPQVPRSSEAAMKRFDEWLEPLGVRLLHLDLDEDAASMLPVLAEDYAALVGRTVAGVSLRPARTAS
;
A
#
# COMPACT_ATOMS: atom_id res chain seq x y z
N MET A 1 37.44 -6.88 3.86
CA MET A 1 37.41 -6.51 5.29
C MET A 1 36.44 -5.35 5.33
N GLU A 2 35.17 -5.60 5.67
CA GLU A 2 34.14 -4.55 5.68
C GLU A 2 34.43 -3.59 6.84
N ALA A 3 35.08 -2.48 6.55
CA ALA A 3 35.22 -1.41 7.51
C ALA A 3 33.87 -0.67 7.56
N THR A 4 33.28 -0.53 8.73
CA THR A 4 32.08 0.29 8.92
C THR A 4 32.52 1.71 9.22
N LEU A 5 32.02 2.66 8.43
CA LEU A 5 32.32 4.08 8.63
C LEU A 5 31.35 4.65 9.69
N PRO A 6 31.82 5.35 10.73
CA PRO A 6 30.93 6.00 11.70
C PRO A 6 30.18 7.17 11.02
N PRO A 7 29.02 7.60 11.57
CA PRO A 7 28.19 8.64 10.95
C PRO A 7 28.82 10.04 10.93
N GLU A 8 29.58 10.39 11.97
CA GLU A 8 30.07 11.76 12.21
C GLU A 8 30.83 12.36 11.01
N PRO A 9 31.76 11.65 10.36
CA PRO A 9 32.51 12.16 9.20
C PRO A 9 31.67 12.38 7.93
N VAL A 10 30.44 11.86 7.88
CA VAL A 10 29.56 11.87 6.70
C VAL A 10 28.49 12.95 6.78
N LEU A 11 28.10 13.35 8.00
CA LEU A 11 27.04 14.34 8.21
C LEU A 11 27.27 15.68 7.49
N PRO A 12 28.48 16.27 7.47
CA PRO A 12 28.71 17.53 6.76
C PRO A 12 28.52 17.42 5.24
N LEU A 13 28.81 16.25 4.67
CA LEU A 13 28.59 15.96 3.24
C LEU A 13 27.09 15.88 2.94
N VAL A 14 26.34 15.15 3.76
CA VAL A 14 24.88 14.98 3.63
C VAL A 14 24.17 16.33 3.77
N ASP A 15 24.57 17.16 4.74
CA ASP A 15 24.03 18.50 4.93
C ASP A 15 24.24 19.38 3.71
N LYS A 16 25.45 19.35 3.12
CA LYS A 16 25.75 20.15 1.93
C LYS A 16 25.01 19.68 0.68
N LEU A 17 24.87 18.38 0.48
CA LEU A 17 24.07 17.81 -0.63
C LEU A 17 22.58 18.17 -0.48
N THR A 18 22.07 18.09 0.75
CA THR A 18 20.70 18.49 1.08
C THR A 18 20.50 19.99 0.82
N ASP A 19 21.43 20.84 1.26
CA ASP A 19 21.36 22.29 1.05
C ASP A 19 21.46 22.65 -0.44
N ALA A 20 22.29 21.95 -1.21
CA ALA A 20 22.39 22.14 -2.65
C ALA A 20 21.09 21.77 -3.39
N LEU A 21 20.41 20.69 -2.96
CA LEU A 21 19.10 20.32 -3.48
C LEU A 21 18.02 21.34 -3.09
N VAL A 22 17.97 21.75 -1.83
CA VAL A 22 16.93 22.66 -1.31
C VAL A 22 17.06 24.06 -1.91
N THR A 23 18.28 24.56 -2.06
CA THR A 23 18.55 25.90 -2.62
C THR A 23 18.52 25.92 -4.15
N GLY A 24 18.45 24.76 -4.80
CA GLY A 24 18.45 24.63 -6.26
C GLY A 24 19.83 24.83 -6.90
N GLN A 25 20.92 24.77 -6.12
CA GLN A 25 22.29 24.82 -6.64
C GLN A 25 22.67 23.55 -7.43
N ALA A 26 22.08 22.41 -7.07
CA ALA A 26 22.05 21.21 -7.91
C ALA A 26 20.59 20.87 -8.20
N ARG A 27 20.22 20.85 -9.49
CA ARG A 27 18.88 20.48 -9.92
C ARG A 27 18.95 19.27 -10.85
N PRO A 28 18.54 18.08 -10.39
CA PRO A 28 18.35 16.94 -11.28
C PRO A 28 17.29 17.28 -12.34
N VAL A 29 17.59 17.10 -13.63
CA VAL A 29 16.60 17.13 -14.72
C VAL A 29 15.47 16.12 -14.44
N GLY A 30 14.29 16.65 -14.11
CA GLY A 30 13.15 15.85 -13.64
C GLY A 30 12.64 16.27 -12.25
N MET A 31 13.37 17.14 -11.55
CA MET A 31 12.95 17.75 -10.28
C MET A 31 11.66 18.55 -10.42
N PRO A 32 10.55 18.18 -9.74
CA PRO A 32 9.42 19.07 -9.55
C PRO A 32 9.93 20.39 -8.96
N ALA A 33 9.39 21.53 -9.38
CA ALA A 33 9.77 22.83 -8.79
C ALA A 33 9.32 22.96 -7.32
N ASP A 34 8.57 21.97 -6.82
CA ASP A 34 7.51 22.16 -5.85
C ASP A 34 7.90 21.59 -4.46
N GLY A 35 9.08 20.98 -4.32
CA GLY A 35 9.55 20.47 -3.02
C GLY A 35 8.76 19.26 -2.48
N GLU A 36 8.05 18.51 -3.35
CA GLU A 36 7.53 17.20 -2.96
C GLU A 36 8.71 16.28 -2.55
N PRO A 37 8.64 15.62 -1.38
CA PRO A 37 9.70 14.75 -0.90
C PRO A 37 9.73 13.42 -1.67
N TRP A 38 10.94 12.96 -1.98
CA TRP A 38 11.24 11.86 -2.90
C TRP A 38 11.29 10.55 -2.14
N ASP A 39 10.85 9.47 -2.79
CA ASP A 39 10.94 8.12 -2.23
C ASP A 39 12.36 7.57 -2.42
N TYR A 40 13.10 7.97 -3.45
CA TYR A 40 14.50 7.58 -3.61
C TYR A 40 15.33 8.58 -4.43
N TRP A 41 16.52 8.93 -3.95
CA TRP A 41 17.55 9.59 -4.76
C TRP A 41 18.93 9.03 -4.45
N SER A 42 19.84 9.07 -5.43
CA SER A 42 21.24 8.81 -5.20
C SER A 42 22.11 9.78 -5.99
N CYS A 43 23.34 10.00 -5.52
CA CYS A 43 24.32 10.77 -6.27
C CYS A 43 25.70 10.11 -6.19
N SER A 44 26.42 10.14 -7.31
CA SER A 44 27.82 9.76 -7.39
C SER A 44 28.69 11.00 -7.40
N ILE A 45 29.74 10.98 -6.59
CA ILE A 45 30.74 12.03 -6.47
C ILE A 45 32.07 11.41 -6.87
N GLU A 46 32.67 11.95 -7.91
CA GLU A 46 33.96 11.50 -8.42
C GLU A 46 35.05 12.53 -8.15
N ARG A 47 36.27 12.03 -8.04
CA ARG A 47 37.46 12.84 -7.91
C ARG A 47 37.97 13.27 -9.30
N GLY A 48 37.99 14.58 -9.55
CA GLY A 48 38.64 15.19 -10.71
C GLY A 48 39.95 15.89 -10.37
N ASP A 49 40.56 16.52 -11.39
CA ASP A 49 41.81 17.28 -11.26
C ASP A 49 41.68 18.49 -10.30
N ASP A 50 40.47 19.06 -10.20
CA ASP A 50 40.14 20.24 -9.40
C ASP A 50 39.39 19.93 -8.09
N GLY A 51 39.38 18.66 -7.66
CA GLY A 51 38.73 18.22 -6.42
C GLY A 51 37.57 17.24 -6.64
N TYR A 52 36.71 17.06 -5.63
CA TYR A 52 35.53 16.20 -5.73
C TYR A 52 34.33 16.97 -6.28
N ALA A 53 33.72 16.40 -7.30
CA ALA A 53 32.53 16.94 -7.94
C ALA A 53 31.49 15.84 -8.13
N ILE A 54 30.23 16.23 -8.11
CA ILE A 54 29.12 15.34 -8.42
C ILE A 54 29.22 14.94 -9.91
N SER A 55 29.38 13.65 -10.19
CA SER A 55 29.42 13.10 -11.55
C SER A 55 28.04 12.65 -12.03
N GLU A 56 27.20 12.13 -11.12
CA GLU A 56 25.90 11.57 -11.47
C GLU A 56 24.85 11.88 -10.40
N TRP A 57 23.61 12.11 -10.84
CA TRP A 57 22.41 12.09 -9.99
C TRP A 57 21.42 11.07 -10.52
N ARG A 58 20.82 10.30 -9.61
CA ARG A 58 19.68 9.43 -9.90
C ARG A 58 18.52 9.74 -8.99
N VAL A 59 17.34 9.56 -9.55
CA VAL A 59 16.05 9.77 -8.92
C VAL A 59 15.22 8.56 -9.23
N ASP A 60 14.66 7.90 -8.21
CA ASP A 60 13.83 6.71 -8.41
C ASP A 60 14.49 5.69 -9.38
N GLY A 61 15.82 5.56 -9.30
CA GLY A 61 16.64 4.71 -10.15
C GLY A 61 16.93 5.22 -11.57
N GLN A 62 16.39 6.38 -11.98
CA GLN A 62 16.61 6.97 -13.30
C GLN A 62 17.74 8.00 -13.29
N LEU A 63 18.64 7.87 -14.28
CA LEU A 63 19.77 8.77 -14.50
C LEU A 63 19.24 10.15 -14.90
N SER A 64 19.61 11.15 -14.12
CA SER A 64 19.19 12.53 -14.30
C SER A 64 20.39 13.36 -14.74
N ALA A 65 20.26 14.08 -15.85
CA ALA A 65 21.23 15.12 -16.18
C ALA A 65 21.27 16.16 -15.05
N VAL A 66 22.46 16.65 -14.70
CA VAL A 66 22.62 17.73 -13.72
C VAL A 66 22.68 19.04 -14.50
N GLU A 67 21.66 19.88 -14.37
CA GLU A 67 21.70 21.23 -14.94
C GLU A 67 22.13 22.22 -13.85
N GLY A 68 23.32 22.79 -13.99
CA GLY A 68 23.87 23.78 -13.07
C GLY A 68 25.09 24.49 -13.67
N PRO A 69 25.31 25.79 -13.37
CA PRO A 69 26.32 26.59 -14.04
C PRO A 69 27.77 26.29 -13.58
N GLU A 70 27.98 25.64 -12.43
CA GLU A 70 29.30 25.29 -11.90
C GLU A 70 29.27 23.98 -11.09
N PRO A 71 30.33 23.14 -11.13
CA PRO A 71 30.44 21.95 -10.30
C PRO A 71 30.46 22.30 -8.81
N ILE A 72 29.62 21.63 -8.02
CA ILE A 72 29.60 21.81 -6.56
C ILE A 72 30.90 21.26 -5.98
N ARG A 73 31.74 22.16 -5.45
CA ARG A 73 32.98 21.77 -4.76
C ARG A 73 32.65 21.28 -3.36
N LEU A 74 32.94 20.01 -3.10
CA LEU A 74 32.61 19.35 -1.83
C LEU A 74 33.80 19.26 -0.86
N GLU A 75 34.97 19.79 -1.22
CA GLU A 75 36.24 19.63 -0.48
C GLU A 75 36.14 19.99 1.01
N ASP A 76 35.51 21.12 1.33
CA ASP A 76 35.32 21.57 2.72
C ASP A 76 34.35 20.69 3.53
N SER A 77 33.45 19.96 2.87
CA SER A 77 32.47 19.07 3.50
C SER A 77 32.91 17.61 3.52
N LEU A 78 33.91 17.29 2.70
CA LEU A 78 34.57 15.99 2.68
C LEU A 78 35.77 15.95 3.61
N SER A 79 36.20 17.07 4.21
CA SER A 79 37.41 17.12 5.03
C SER A 79 37.41 16.12 6.18
N GLU A 80 36.26 15.91 6.82
CA GLU A 80 36.12 14.95 7.93
C GLU A 80 36.14 13.50 7.42
N LEU A 81 35.41 13.20 6.33
CA LEU A 81 35.44 11.90 5.67
C LEU A 81 36.84 11.53 5.17
N LEU A 82 37.53 12.49 4.54
CA LEU A 82 38.90 12.31 4.03
C LEU A 82 39.90 12.12 5.17
N THR A 83 39.73 12.84 6.29
CA THR A 83 40.56 12.65 7.48
C THR A 83 40.35 11.26 8.06
N PHE A 84 39.09 10.80 8.16
CA PHE A 84 38.76 9.46 8.60
C PHE A 84 39.40 8.38 7.71
N CYS A 85 39.30 8.50 6.38
CA CYS A 85 39.94 7.56 5.46
C CYS A 85 41.46 7.46 5.71
N VAL A 86 42.13 8.59 5.89
CA VAL A 86 43.57 8.63 6.18
C VAL A 86 43.90 8.00 7.53
N GLU A 87 43.11 8.27 8.58
CA GLU A 87 43.30 7.69 9.91
C GLU A 87 43.10 6.17 9.95
N GLN A 88 42.20 5.64 9.11
CA GLN A 88 41.99 4.20 8.93
C GLN A 88 43.00 3.53 7.98
N GLY A 89 43.96 4.29 7.45
CA GLY A 89 44.96 3.78 6.51
C GLY A 89 44.39 3.46 5.13
N LEU A 90 43.20 3.98 4.80
CA LEU A 90 42.58 3.85 3.49
C LEU A 90 43.24 4.82 2.50
N THR A 91 43.33 4.41 1.24
CA THR A 91 43.72 5.33 0.18
C THR A 91 42.61 6.37 -0.05
N ARG A 92 42.92 7.48 -0.72
CA ARG A 92 41.92 8.53 -0.95
C ARG A 92 40.72 7.96 -1.74
N PRO A 93 39.48 8.37 -1.41
CA PRO A 93 38.30 8.03 -2.20
C PRO A 93 38.48 8.46 -3.66
N GLU A 94 38.19 7.59 -4.60
CA GLU A 94 38.06 7.96 -6.02
C GLU A 94 36.58 8.21 -6.38
N GLU A 95 35.68 7.47 -5.73
CA GLU A 95 34.23 7.60 -5.88
C GLU A 95 33.53 7.55 -4.52
N ILE A 96 32.49 8.37 -4.35
CA ILE A 96 31.60 8.37 -3.20
C ILE A 96 30.17 8.33 -3.72
N GLN A 97 29.42 7.29 -3.39
CA GLN A 97 28.01 7.16 -3.71
C GLN A 97 27.19 7.44 -2.45
N VAL A 98 26.17 8.29 -2.59
CA VAL A 98 25.22 8.60 -1.51
C VAL A 98 23.85 8.14 -1.96
N PHE A 99 23.20 7.31 -1.16
CA PHE A 99 21.86 6.78 -1.41
C PHE A 99 20.92 7.24 -0.32
N PHE A 100 19.76 7.75 -0.74
CA PHE A 100 18.67 8.12 0.14
C PHE A 100 17.40 7.40 -0.30
N ASN A 101 16.78 6.66 0.60
CA ASN A 101 15.53 5.97 0.38
C ASN A 101 14.54 6.36 1.47
N ARG A 102 13.39 6.91 1.09
CA ARG A 102 12.30 7.26 1.99
C ARG A 102 11.25 6.17 1.90
N GLY A 103 11.58 5.02 2.46
CA GLY A 103 10.63 3.95 2.77
C GLY A 103 9.83 4.24 4.04
N PRO A 104 9.18 3.22 4.63
CA PRO A 104 8.58 3.28 5.96
C PRO A 104 9.61 3.69 7.04
N GLU A 105 10.87 3.33 6.81
CA GLU A 105 12.05 3.81 7.51
C GLU A 105 12.89 4.60 6.49
N VAL A 106 13.37 5.79 6.88
CA VAL A 106 14.25 6.60 6.04
C VAL A 106 15.63 5.97 6.09
N GLN A 107 16.11 5.50 4.95
CA GLN A 107 17.43 4.92 4.80
C GLN A 107 18.40 5.90 4.15
N LEU A 108 19.59 6.05 4.72
CA LEU A 108 20.65 6.84 4.13
C LEU A 108 21.97 6.06 4.21
N SER A 109 22.50 5.66 3.06
CA SER A 109 23.79 4.97 2.98
C SER A 109 24.81 5.78 2.18
N VAL A 110 26.06 5.68 2.59
CA VAL A 110 27.19 6.27 1.87
C VAL A 110 28.23 5.19 1.61
N GLU A 111 28.53 4.96 0.34
CA GLU A 111 29.54 4.01 -0.10
C GLU A 111 30.74 4.77 -0.63
N VAL A 112 31.92 4.40 -0.14
CA VAL A 112 33.19 5.03 -0.50
C VAL A 112 34.05 3.99 -1.20
N VAL A 113 34.46 4.27 -2.43
CA VAL A 113 35.37 3.42 -3.21
C VAL A 113 36.73 4.12 -3.27
N THR A 114 37.75 3.47 -2.74
CA THR A 114 39.12 4.00 -2.70
C THR A 114 39.91 3.64 -3.96
N ALA A 115 41.04 4.33 -4.20
CA ALA A 115 41.86 4.12 -5.40
C ALA A 115 42.42 2.69 -5.58
N ASP A 116 42.56 1.94 -4.48
CA ASP A 116 42.97 0.54 -4.48
C ASP A 116 41.79 -0.44 -4.59
N GLY A 117 40.57 0.06 -4.81
CA GLY A 117 39.35 -0.73 -4.97
C GLY A 117 38.76 -1.25 -3.66
N THR A 118 39.11 -0.64 -2.52
CA THR A 118 38.48 -0.97 -1.24
C THR A 118 37.15 -0.24 -1.14
N GLU A 119 36.08 -1.00 -0.90
CA GLU A 119 34.74 -0.47 -0.67
C GLU A 119 34.47 -0.37 0.83
N VAL A 120 33.97 0.79 1.27
CA VAL A 120 33.64 1.09 2.65
C VAL A 120 32.24 1.70 2.70
N ALA A 121 31.31 1.04 3.39
CA ALA A 121 29.93 1.51 3.52
C ALA A 121 29.66 2.11 4.91
N CYS A 122 28.91 3.20 4.92
CA CYS A 122 28.27 3.80 6.08
C CYS A 122 26.76 3.62 5.92
N ASP A 123 26.15 2.84 6.80
CA ASP A 123 24.69 2.78 6.91
C ASP A 123 24.26 3.67 8.08
N LEU A 124 23.65 4.81 7.78
CA LEU A 124 23.28 5.80 8.79
C LEU A 124 22.00 5.41 9.55
N ASP A 125 21.30 4.37 9.10
CA ASP A 125 20.04 3.86 9.66
C ASP A 125 20.17 3.42 11.11
N ARG A 126 21.36 2.94 11.50
CA ARG A 126 21.64 2.48 12.86
C ARG A 126 22.27 3.56 13.76
N ALA A 127 22.66 4.70 13.22
CA ALA A 127 23.72 5.49 13.82
C ALA A 127 23.34 6.85 14.38
N THR A 128 22.19 7.48 14.07
CA THR A 128 21.68 8.62 14.89
C THR A 128 20.28 9.08 14.48
N GLU A 129 19.28 8.72 15.28
CA GLU A 129 17.94 9.33 15.28
C GLU A 129 17.95 10.87 15.26
N PRO A 130 18.92 11.59 15.87
CA PRO A 130 19.05 13.05 15.74
C PRO A 130 19.30 13.58 14.33
N ALA A 131 20.05 12.89 13.47
CA ALA A 131 20.36 13.36 12.11
C ALA A 131 19.14 13.22 11.19
N LEU A 132 18.44 12.08 11.28
CA LEU A 132 17.15 11.87 10.61
C LEU A 132 16.08 12.83 11.14
N GLN A 133 16.02 13.09 12.46
CA GLN A 133 15.14 14.09 13.04
C GLN A 133 15.49 15.52 12.57
N HIS A 134 16.77 15.84 12.39
CA HIS A 134 17.21 17.14 11.88
C HIS A 134 16.77 17.36 10.42
N LEU A 135 17.00 16.38 9.54
CA LEU A 135 16.55 16.42 8.15
C LEU A 135 15.01 16.49 8.06
N HIS A 136 14.30 15.70 8.86
CA HIS A 136 12.84 15.71 8.91
C HIS A 136 12.28 17.03 9.45
N GLN A 137 12.88 17.62 10.50
CA GLN A 137 12.50 18.92 11.03
C GLN A 137 12.81 20.05 10.04
N ARG A 138 13.95 20.01 9.33
CA ARG A 138 14.35 21.05 8.39
C ARG A 138 13.49 21.03 7.13
N TRP A 139 13.25 19.87 6.51
CA TRP A 139 12.32 19.76 5.38
C TRP A 139 10.85 20.01 5.76
N GLY A 140 10.43 19.50 6.92
CA GLY A 140 9.10 19.78 7.46
C GLY A 140 8.89 21.28 7.73
N SER A 141 9.90 21.96 8.28
CA SER A 141 9.82 23.40 8.57
C SER A 141 9.94 24.27 7.33
N GLU A 142 10.69 23.88 6.29
CA GLU A 142 10.79 24.65 5.04
C GLU A 142 9.54 24.50 4.17
N SER A 143 8.98 23.27 4.09
CA SER A 143 7.68 23.03 3.45
C SER A 143 6.55 23.74 4.19
N ALA A 144 6.59 23.72 5.53
CA ALA A 144 5.65 24.48 6.36
C ALA A 144 5.85 26.00 6.25
N ARG A 145 7.07 26.50 6.07
CA ARG A 145 7.35 27.93 5.81
C ARG A 145 6.89 28.36 4.42
N ARG A 146 7.10 27.54 3.39
CA ARG A 146 6.52 27.78 2.05
C ARG A 146 5.01 27.75 2.10
N GLY A 147 4.41 26.74 2.74
CA GLY A 147 2.96 26.69 3.00
C GLY A 147 2.48 27.91 3.78
N GLN A 148 3.18 28.34 4.83
CA GLN A 148 2.83 29.55 5.59
C GLN A 148 3.07 30.86 4.81
N ALA A 149 4.03 30.91 3.89
CA ALA A 149 4.26 32.06 3.02
C ALA A 149 3.17 32.16 1.94
N LEU A 150 2.80 31.03 1.33
CA LEU A 150 1.67 30.91 0.40
C LEU A 150 0.34 31.29 1.09
N LEU A 151 0.11 30.85 2.32
CA LEU A 151 -1.09 31.22 3.09
C LEU A 151 -1.15 32.70 3.49
N ARG A 152 -0.04 33.45 3.40
CA ARG A 152 0.01 34.89 3.78
C ARG A 152 -0.21 35.83 2.60
N ASP A 153 -0.03 35.35 1.38
CA ASP A 153 -0.26 36.12 0.16
C ASP A 153 -1.13 35.32 -0.83
N PRO A 154 -2.44 35.63 -0.90
CA PRO A 154 -3.36 34.95 -1.80
C PRO A 154 -2.90 34.98 -3.27
N GLU A 155 -2.25 36.06 -3.73
CA GLU A 155 -1.80 36.17 -5.12
C GLU A 155 -0.68 35.17 -5.44
N VAL A 156 0.25 35.00 -4.50
CA VAL A 156 1.35 34.03 -4.63
C VAL A 156 0.83 32.60 -4.56
N TRP A 157 -0.16 32.33 -3.71
CA TRP A 157 -0.80 31.01 -3.64
C TRP A 157 -1.58 30.69 -4.92
N TRP A 158 -2.31 31.65 -5.49
CA TRP A 158 -3.01 31.45 -6.77
C TRP A 158 -2.05 31.18 -7.93
N ALA A 159 -0.96 31.93 -8.03
CA ALA A 159 0.06 31.69 -9.04
C ALA A 159 0.70 30.30 -8.90
N HIS A 160 0.94 29.87 -7.66
CA HIS A 160 1.46 28.54 -7.38
C HIS A 160 0.46 27.44 -7.78
N LEU A 161 -0.82 27.60 -7.45
CA LEU A 161 -1.88 26.64 -7.82
C LEU A 161 -2.01 26.52 -9.34
N GLU A 162 -1.92 27.63 -10.09
CA GLU A 162 -1.90 27.63 -11.56
C GLU A 162 -0.69 26.84 -12.12
N ASP A 163 0.50 27.02 -11.53
CA ASP A 163 1.70 26.26 -11.90
C ASP A 163 1.55 24.76 -11.62
N GLU A 164 0.95 24.40 -10.48
CA GLU A 164 0.67 23.01 -10.09
C GLU A 164 -0.35 22.34 -11.02
N ILE A 165 -1.41 23.06 -11.38
CA ILE A 165 -2.39 22.63 -12.38
C ILE A 165 -1.69 22.36 -13.72
N ALA A 166 -0.90 23.31 -14.22
CA ALA A 166 -0.19 23.16 -15.49
C ALA A 166 0.84 22.01 -15.44
N ALA A 167 1.52 21.81 -14.31
CA ALA A 167 2.43 20.69 -14.12
C ALA A 167 1.70 19.34 -14.12
N THR A 168 0.52 19.28 -13.49
CA THR A 168 -0.33 18.09 -13.43
C THR A 168 -0.85 17.71 -14.81
N GLU A 169 -1.30 18.67 -15.61
CA GLU A 169 -1.73 18.46 -17.01
C GLU A 169 -0.62 17.92 -17.91
N ARG A 170 0.61 18.48 -17.79
CA ARG A 170 1.78 17.95 -18.51
C ARG A 170 2.07 16.49 -18.15
N ARG A 171 1.96 16.14 -16.87
CA ARG A 171 2.17 14.78 -16.38
C ARG A 171 1.08 13.82 -16.87
N ILE A 172 -0.19 14.24 -16.87
CA ILE A 172 -1.31 13.48 -17.45
C ILE A 172 -1.05 13.23 -18.94
N THR A 173 -0.71 14.29 -19.70
CA THR A 173 -0.41 14.18 -21.13
C THR A 173 0.74 13.19 -21.39
N LYS A 174 1.81 13.24 -20.59
CA LYS A 174 2.93 12.29 -20.67
C LYS A 174 2.49 10.86 -20.34
N GLY A 175 1.63 10.68 -19.34
CA GLY A 175 1.03 9.39 -19.00
C GLY A 175 0.22 8.81 -20.16
N ARG A 176 -0.65 9.62 -20.77
CA ARG A 176 -1.45 9.25 -21.94
C ARG A 176 -0.58 8.81 -23.11
N VAL A 177 0.46 9.58 -23.46
CA VAL A 177 1.40 9.21 -24.54
C VAL A 177 2.07 7.86 -24.27
N ARG A 178 2.48 7.60 -23.02
CA ARG A 178 3.07 6.30 -22.63
C ARG A 178 2.06 5.15 -22.74
N LEU A 179 0.81 5.41 -22.37
CA LEU A 179 -0.28 4.44 -22.43
C LEU A 179 -0.61 4.07 -23.88
N ILE A 180 -0.68 5.07 -24.77
CA ILE A 180 -0.87 4.87 -26.21
C ILE A 180 0.32 4.10 -26.81
N ALA A 181 1.55 4.50 -26.53
CA ALA A 181 2.74 3.78 -27.00
C ALA A 181 2.76 2.32 -26.50
N SER A 182 2.16 2.06 -25.33
CA SER A 182 1.99 0.72 -24.78
C SER A 182 0.98 -0.15 -25.54
N LEU A 183 -0.01 0.44 -26.21
CA LEU A 183 -0.91 -0.27 -27.13
C LEU A 183 -0.22 -0.62 -28.44
N GLU A 184 0.72 0.21 -28.87
CA GLU A 184 1.45 0.06 -30.13
C GLU A 184 2.65 -0.89 -30.02
N ALA A 185 3.09 -1.22 -28.81
CA ALA A 185 4.24 -2.11 -28.59
C ALA A 185 3.89 -3.58 -28.84
N ASP A 186 4.61 -4.23 -29.77
CA ASP A 186 4.46 -5.67 -30.07
C ASP A 186 4.92 -6.58 -28.92
N ASP A 187 5.79 -6.08 -28.03
CA ASP A 187 6.34 -6.82 -26.89
C ASP A 187 5.46 -6.66 -25.63
N ARG A 188 4.86 -7.78 -25.21
CA ARG A 188 3.96 -7.85 -24.05
C ARG A 188 4.65 -7.52 -22.73
N GLU A 189 5.94 -7.85 -22.58
CA GLU A 189 6.62 -7.78 -21.28
C GLU A 189 7.14 -6.35 -21.01
N THR A 190 7.80 -5.73 -21.99
CA THR A 190 8.25 -4.33 -21.91
C THR A 190 7.06 -3.36 -21.87
N GLY A 191 5.95 -3.70 -22.54
CA GLY A 191 4.70 -2.94 -22.46
C GLY A 191 4.09 -2.96 -21.06
N ALA A 192 4.07 -4.12 -20.37
CA ALA A 192 3.39 -4.34 -19.09
C ALA A 192 3.85 -3.38 -17.99
N ALA A 193 5.17 -3.31 -17.75
CA ALA A 193 5.74 -2.44 -16.73
C ALA A 193 5.54 -0.94 -17.05
N ALA A 194 5.63 -0.57 -18.32
CA ALA A 194 5.47 0.81 -18.77
C ALA A 194 4.02 1.32 -18.65
N ALA A 195 3.01 0.48 -18.91
CA ALA A 195 1.61 0.89 -18.73
C ALA A 195 1.19 0.89 -17.26
N SER A 196 1.58 -0.10 -16.46
CA SER A 196 1.21 -0.13 -15.04
C SER A 196 1.73 1.12 -14.31
N ALA A 197 2.98 1.53 -14.57
CA ALA A 197 3.52 2.77 -14.02
C ALA A 197 2.91 4.05 -14.64
N ALA A 198 2.44 4.00 -15.89
CA ALA A 198 1.80 5.13 -16.55
C ALA A 198 0.35 5.33 -16.08
N GLU A 199 -0.39 4.24 -15.85
CA GLU A 199 -1.78 4.20 -15.43
C GLU A 199 -1.96 4.72 -14.01
N ASP A 200 -1.27 4.13 -13.02
CA ASP A 200 -1.42 4.46 -11.60
C ASP A 200 -1.08 5.93 -11.31
N GLY A 201 -0.06 6.43 -12.01
CA GLY A 201 0.34 7.83 -11.89
C GLY A 201 -0.64 8.78 -12.59
N MET A 202 -1.23 8.38 -13.71
CA MET A 202 -2.08 9.28 -14.52
C MET A 202 -3.47 9.44 -13.91
N LEU A 203 -4.14 8.34 -13.54
CA LEU A 203 -5.50 8.39 -13.01
C LEU A 203 -5.57 9.15 -11.68
N ARG A 204 -4.59 8.95 -10.79
CA ARG A 204 -4.47 9.69 -9.54
C ARG A 204 -4.30 11.20 -9.75
N ARG A 205 -3.64 11.60 -10.83
CA ARG A 205 -3.42 13.01 -11.15
C ARG A 205 -4.69 13.70 -11.63
N TYR A 206 -5.66 12.99 -12.19
CA TYR A 206 -6.96 13.58 -12.49
C TYR A 206 -7.72 13.99 -11.25
N LEU A 207 -7.71 13.18 -10.19
CA LEU A 207 -8.31 13.55 -8.91
C LEU A 207 -7.67 14.83 -8.36
N ARG A 208 -6.34 14.95 -8.44
CA ARG A 208 -5.61 16.17 -8.05
C ARG A 208 -6.04 17.35 -8.94
N LEU A 209 -5.98 17.20 -10.25
CA LEU A 209 -6.37 18.24 -11.22
C LEU A 209 -7.79 18.74 -10.98
N PHE A 210 -8.75 17.83 -10.80
CA PHE A 210 -10.14 18.17 -10.51
C PHE A 210 -10.24 19.03 -9.24
N ARG A 211 -9.57 18.61 -8.17
CA ARG A 211 -9.58 19.33 -6.89
C ARG A 211 -8.91 20.69 -7.00
N ASP A 212 -7.77 20.78 -7.66
CA ASP A 212 -7.02 22.04 -7.80
C ASP A 212 -7.82 23.04 -8.63
N ARG A 213 -8.42 22.58 -9.74
CA ARG A 213 -9.34 23.38 -10.58
C ARG A 213 -10.54 23.85 -9.79
N TYR A 214 -11.19 22.96 -9.04
CA TYR A 214 -12.32 23.33 -8.19
C TYR A 214 -11.92 24.31 -7.07
N THR A 215 -10.76 24.11 -6.42
CA THR A 215 -10.20 25.05 -5.43
C THR A 215 -9.91 26.43 -6.03
N ARG A 216 -9.50 26.48 -7.30
CA ARG A 216 -9.34 27.71 -8.09
C ARG A 216 -10.65 28.42 -8.44
N GLY A 217 -11.79 27.80 -8.17
CA GLY A 217 -13.11 28.31 -8.56
C GLY A 217 -13.43 28.09 -10.03
N ALA A 218 -12.89 27.02 -10.64
CA ALA A 218 -13.35 26.55 -11.94
C ALA A 218 -14.87 26.33 -11.91
N ASP A 219 -15.55 26.72 -12.98
CA ASP A 219 -16.98 26.49 -13.12
C ASP A 219 -17.30 25.03 -13.47
N ALA A 220 -18.59 24.68 -13.47
CA ALA A 220 -19.03 23.33 -13.73
C ALA A 220 -18.67 22.83 -15.14
N ASP A 221 -18.58 23.71 -16.13
CA ASP A 221 -18.23 23.31 -17.51
C ASP A 221 -16.75 22.93 -17.60
N GLU A 222 -15.86 23.73 -16.99
CA GLU A 222 -14.43 23.40 -16.89
C GLU A 222 -14.20 22.07 -16.13
N LEU A 223 -14.94 21.83 -15.04
CA LEU A 223 -14.85 20.58 -14.29
C LEU A 223 -15.41 19.38 -15.07
N ARG A 224 -16.44 19.59 -15.91
CA ARG A 224 -16.96 18.56 -16.82
C ARG A 224 -15.93 18.17 -17.87
N ASP A 225 -15.17 19.12 -18.40
CA ASP A 225 -14.09 18.85 -19.36
C ASP A 225 -12.97 18.01 -18.72
N VAL A 226 -12.65 18.27 -17.44
CA VAL A 226 -11.72 17.43 -16.66
C VAL A 226 -12.27 16.02 -16.49
N VAL A 227 -13.54 15.86 -16.12
CA VAL A 227 -14.20 14.55 -15.97
C VAL A 227 -14.27 13.79 -17.29
N GLU A 228 -14.53 14.46 -18.40
CA GLU A 228 -14.54 13.86 -19.74
C GLU A 228 -13.15 13.35 -20.12
N SER A 229 -12.12 14.16 -19.91
CA SER A 229 -10.72 13.75 -20.16
C SER A 229 -10.29 12.59 -19.26
N TRP A 230 -10.71 12.62 -17.98
CA TRP A 230 -10.47 11.55 -17.03
C TRP A 230 -11.13 10.25 -17.50
N TYR A 231 -12.41 10.30 -17.89
CA TYR A 231 -13.13 9.16 -18.44
C TYR A 231 -12.45 8.55 -19.67
N GLN A 232 -12.07 9.38 -20.65
CA GLN A 232 -11.38 8.90 -21.85
C GLN A 232 -10.09 8.14 -21.52
N ASP A 233 -9.29 8.67 -20.59
CA ASP A 233 -8.04 8.05 -20.17
C ASP A 233 -8.23 6.82 -19.27
N THR A 234 -9.29 6.78 -18.46
CA THR A 234 -9.71 5.58 -17.71
C THR A 234 -10.11 4.46 -18.67
N THR A 235 -10.93 4.75 -19.68
CA THR A 235 -11.34 3.76 -20.69
C THR A 235 -10.15 3.28 -21.52
N LEU A 236 -9.21 4.17 -21.85
CA LEU A 236 -7.96 3.81 -22.51
C LEU A 236 -7.12 2.87 -21.62
N ALA A 237 -7.03 3.15 -20.32
CA ALA A 237 -6.29 2.32 -19.37
C ALA A 237 -6.91 0.92 -19.27
N PHE A 238 -8.24 0.83 -19.12
CA PHE A 238 -8.93 -0.46 -19.13
C PHE A 238 -8.71 -1.23 -20.42
N THR A 239 -8.74 -0.56 -21.58
CA THR A 239 -8.45 -1.21 -22.87
C THR A 239 -7.04 -1.82 -22.91
N VAL A 240 -6.04 -1.09 -22.39
CA VAL A 240 -4.66 -1.59 -22.29
C VAL A 240 -4.59 -2.83 -21.39
N LEU A 241 -5.24 -2.78 -20.22
CA LEU A 241 -5.24 -3.90 -19.29
C LEU A 241 -5.94 -5.13 -19.88
N GLU A 242 -7.10 -4.94 -20.51
CA GLU A 242 -7.87 -6.03 -21.16
C GLU A 242 -7.07 -6.75 -22.24
N GLN A 243 -6.39 -6.01 -23.10
CA GLN A 243 -5.56 -6.59 -24.18
C GLN A 243 -4.40 -7.44 -23.65
N ARG A 244 -3.95 -7.17 -22.42
CA ARG A 244 -2.74 -7.77 -21.84
C ARG A 244 -3.01 -8.97 -20.97
N ALA A 245 -3.99 -8.85 -20.06
CA ALA A 245 -4.44 -9.96 -19.24
C ALA A 245 -5.12 -11.04 -20.11
N GLY A 246 -5.66 -10.64 -21.27
CA GLY A 246 -6.65 -11.45 -21.96
C GLY A 246 -7.96 -11.43 -21.19
N THR A 247 -9.08 -11.40 -21.90
CA THR A 247 -10.42 -11.16 -21.33
C THR A 247 -10.81 -12.09 -20.18
N ALA A 248 -10.17 -13.27 -20.04
CA ALA A 248 -10.46 -14.25 -18.98
C ALA A 248 -9.71 -14.01 -17.66
N GLN A 249 -8.52 -13.40 -17.68
CA GLN A 249 -7.77 -13.05 -16.44
C GLN A 249 -8.17 -11.67 -15.91
N PHE A 250 -8.64 -10.79 -16.79
CA PHE A 250 -9.12 -9.46 -16.41
C PHE A 250 -10.41 -9.48 -15.55
N THR A 251 -11.15 -10.60 -15.59
CA THR A 251 -12.32 -10.84 -14.72
C THR A 251 -11.96 -11.47 -13.38
N ASP A 252 -10.71 -11.86 -13.16
CA ASP A 252 -10.23 -12.32 -11.85
C ASP A 252 -10.09 -11.10 -10.93
N PRO A 253 -10.47 -11.15 -9.64
CA PRO A 253 -10.42 -9.99 -8.76
C PRO A 253 -9.02 -9.38 -8.78
N LEU A 254 -8.97 -8.11 -9.20
CA LEU A 254 -7.77 -7.29 -9.38
C LEU A 254 -6.72 -7.57 -8.30
N HIS A 255 -5.55 -8.08 -8.69
CA HIS A 255 -4.50 -8.49 -7.76
C HIS A 255 -3.61 -7.28 -7.40
N GLY A 256 -3.71 -6.79 -6.16
CA GLY A 256 -2.72 -5.94 -5.50
C GLY A 256 -2.57 -4.51 -6.03
N ARG A 257 -1.96 -4.32 -7.21
CA ARG A 257 -1.58 -2.99 -7.75
C ARG A 257 -2.70 -2.28 -8.52
N GLU A 258 -3.57 -3.05 -9.16
CA GLU A 258 -4.75 -2.58 -9.92
C GLU A 258 -5.83 -1.90 -9.03
N TYR A 259 -5.62 -1.86 -7.71
CA TYR A 259 -6.51 -1.23 -6.73
C TYR A 259 -6.49 0.31 -6.81
N VAL A 260 -5.36 0.91 -7.17
CA VAL A 260 -5.25 2.38 -7.31
C VAL A 260 -6.16 2.87 -8.43
N ALA A 261 -6.22 2.15 -9.55
CA ALA A 261 -7.12 2.46 -10.65
C ALA A 261 -8.60 2.41 -10.23
N VAL A 262 -9.03 1.42 -9.44
CA VAL A 262 -10.42 1.35 -8.91
C VAL A 262 -10.71 2.54 -8.00
N TRP A 263 -9.75 2.92 -7.15
CA TRP A 263 -9.90 4.05 -6.24
C TRP A 263 -10.15 5.37 -7.01
N ASP A 264 -9.30 5.66 -7.99
CA ASP A 264 -9.45 6.86 -8.80
C ASP A 264 -10.73 6.80 -9.64
N THR A 265 -11.13 5.60 -10.10
CA THR A 265 -12.40 5.38 -10.79
C THR A 265 -13.62 5.71 -9.91
N VAL A 266 -13.60 5.37 -8.62
CA VAL A 266 -14.69 5.74 -7.69
C VAL A 266 -14.84 7.26 -7.58
N ASN A 267 -13.74 8.00 -7.53
CA ASN A 267 -13.79 9.46 -7.49
C ASN A 267 -14.31 10.06 -8.80
N LEU A 268 -13.91 9.48 -9.94
CA LEU A 268 -14.47 9.82 -11.25
C LEU A 268 -15.98 9.61 -11.27
N LEU A 269 -16.48 8.46 -10.80
CA LEU A 269 -17.91 8.16 -10.73
C LEU A 269 -18.67 9.17 -9.86
N ILE A 270 -18.14 9.52 -8.69
CA ILE A 270 -18.75 10.53 -7.79
C ILE A 270 -18.81 11.89 -8.47
N SER A 271 -17.69 12.33 -9.05
CA SER A 271 -17.56 13.64 -9.72
C SER A 271 -18.46 13.72 -10.95
N ALA A 272 -18.49 12.66 -11.77
CA ALA A 272 -19.37 12.53 -12.92
C ALA A 272 -20.85 12.61 -12.50
N THR A 273 -21.23 11.95 -11.40
CA THR A 273 -22.61 12.01 -10.89
C THR A 273 -23.00 13.42 -10.49
N LEU A 274 -22.15 14.13 -9.74
CA LEU A 274 -22.43 15.51 -9.30
C LEU A 274 -22.45 16.52 -10.44
N LEU A 275 -21.71 16.25 -11.52
CA LEU A 275 -21.70 17.09 -12.72
C LEU A 275 -22.75 16.67 -13.77
N GLY A 276 -23.69 15.79 -13.40
CA GLY A 276 -24.77 15.32 -14.26
C GLY A 276 -24.29 14.53 -15.49
N ARG A 277 -23.13 13.89 -15.40
CA ARG A 277 -22.58 12.95 -16.37
C ARG A 277 -22.91 11.50 -16.01
N GLU A 278 -24.21 11.24 -15.88
CA GLU A 278 -24.71 9.88 -15.62
C GLU A 278 -24.36 8.91 -16.76
N ASP A 279 -24.19 9.42 -17.99
CA ASP A 279 -23.69 8.66 -19.13
C ASP A 279 -22.30 8.05 -18.86
N ILE A 280 -21.35 8.87 -18.40
CA ILE A 280 -20.00 8.42 -18.01
C ILE A 280 -20.10 7.43 -16.85
N ALA A 281 -20.88 7.77 -15.82
CA ALA A 281 -20.96 6.93 -14.64
C ALA A 281 -21.50 5.53 -14.97
N ARG A 282 -22.58 5.44 -15.76
CA ARG A 282 -23.17 4.17 -16.19
C ARG A 282 -22.23 3.37 -17.09
N ASP A 283 -21.52 4.02 -18.00
CA ASP A 283 -20.59 3.34 -18.91
C ASP A 283 -19.43 2.68 -18.15
N ILE A 284 -18.78 3.44 -17.25
CA ILE A 284 -17.71 2.91 -16.39
C ILE A 284 -18.24 1.76 -15.51
N LEU A 285 -19.41 1.93 -14.88
CA LEU A 285 -19.98 0.91 -13.99
C LEU A 285 -20.37 -0.38 -14.73
N ALA A 286 -20.69 -0.29 -16.03
CA ALA A 286 -21.00 -1.43 -16.89
C ALA A 286 -19.73 -2.10 -17.45
N HIS A 287 -18.56 -1.46 -17.33
CA HIS A 287 -17.30 -2.02 -17.81
C HIS A 287 -16.94 -3.30 -17.04
N PRO A 288 -16.53 -4.41 -17.70
CA PRO A 288 -16.23 -5.68 -17.04
C PRO A 288 -15.22 -5.57 -15.88
N ALA A 289 -14.19 -4.72 -16.04
CA ALA A 289 -13.20 -4.41 -15.00
C ALA A 289 -13.84 -3.96 -13.68
N ILE A 290 -14.92 -3.20 -13.77
CA ILE A 290 -15.59 -2.55 -12.65
C ILE A 290 -16.79 -3.37 -12.19
N SER A 291 -17.56 -3.95 -13.11
CA SER A 291 -18.75 -4.73 -12.78
C SER A 291 -18.46 -6.03 -12.03
N HIS A 292 -17.21 -6.50 -12.11
CA HIS A 292 -16.69 -7.64 -11.34
C HIS A 292 -15.76 -7.20 -10.21
N ALA A 293 -15.42 -5.90 -10.12
CA ALA A 293 -14.60 -5.39 -9.04
C ALA A 293 -15.36 -5.56 -7.73
N PRO A 294 -14.81 -6.29 -6.75
CA PRO A 294 -15.53 -6.55 -5.52
C PRO A 294 -15.39 -5.33 -4.56
N TYR A 295 -15.86 -4.16 -4.99
CA TYR A 295 -15.69 -2.91 -4.28
C TYR A 295 -17.04 -2.34 -3.84
N ARG A 296 -17.27 -2.20 -2.52
CA ARG A 296 -18.58 -1.75 -2.00
C ARG A 296 -18.98 -0.35 -2.45
N ALA A 297 -18.02 0.54 -2.70
CA ALA A 297 -18.36 1.83 -3.27
C ALA A 297 -18.89 1.71 -4.69
N VAL A 298 -18.35 0.78 -5.48
CA VAL A 298 -18.85 0.47 -6.83
C VAL A 298 -20.27 -0.06 -6.73
N ASP A 299 -20.57 -0.97 -5.80
CA ASP A 299 -21.95 -1.45 -5.58
C ASP A 299 -22.93 -0.30 -5.24
N VAL A 300 -22.49 0.62 -4.38
CA VAL A 300 -23.29 1.80 -3.99
C VAL A 300 -23.58 2.69 -5.20
N LEU A 301 -22.54 2.98 -5.98
CA LEU A 301 -22.64 3.82 -7.18
C LEU A 301 -23.46 3.12 -8.28
N ALA A 302 -23.29 1.82 -8.48
CA ALA A 302 -24.10 1.02 -9.37
C ALA A 302 -25.59 1.06 -8.99
N LEU A 303 -25.90 0.99 -7.69
CA LEU A 303 -27.28 1.11 -7.21
C LEU A 303 -27.84 2.52 -7.44
N ILE A 304 -27.04 3.57 -7.21
CA ILE A 304 -27.42 4.97 -7.52
C ILE A 304 -27.83 5.11 -8.99
N HIS A 305 -27.04 4.50 -9.89
CA HIS A 305 -27.22 4.63 -11.35
C HIS A 305 -28.09 3.56 -12.00
N GLY A 306 -28.62 2.60 -11.21
CA GLY A 306 -29.45 1.50 -11.70
C GLY A 306 -28.71 0.48 -12.58
N VAL A 307 -27.39 0.35 -12.43
CA VAL A 307 -26.55 -0.58 -13.19
C VAL A 307 -26.51 -1.95 -12.50
N PRO A 308 -26.89 -3.05 -13.18
CA PRO A 308 -26.76 -4.40 -12.62
C PRO A 308 -25.28 -4.75 -12.35
N GLN A 309 -25.00 -5.36 -11.19
CA GLN A 309 -23.66 -5.82 -10.81
C GLN A 309 -23.61 -7.35 -10.75
N ALA A 310 -22.49 -7.94 -11.18
CA ALA A 310 -22.32 -9.39 -11.29
C ALA A 310 -21.95 -10.04 -9.93
N SER A 311 -21.33 -9.30 -9.02
CA SER A 311 -20.85 -9.83 -7.75
C SER A 311 -21.96 -10.06 -6.74
N GLY A 312 -22.29 -11.33 -6.51
CA GLY A 312 -22.98 -11.77 -5.30
C GLY A 312 -22.20 -11.37 -4.05
N LEU A 313 -22.93 -11.03 -2.99
CA LEU A 313 -22.45 -10.53 -1.70
C LEU A 313 -21.51 -11.48 -0.92
N GLU A 314 -21.02 -12.60 -1.47
CA GLU A 314 -20.63 -13.74 -0.63
C GLU A 314 -19.15 -14.06 -0.44
N ASP A 315 -18.20 -13.70 -1.32
CA ASP A 315 -16.80 -14.13 -1.12
C ASP A 315 -15.77 -13.04 -1.46
N MET A 316 -15.28 -12.34 -0.44
CA MET A 316 -14.07 -11.52 -0.56
C MET A 316 -13.04 -11.85 0.52
N ARG A 317 -11.80 -12.05 0.08
CA ARG A 317 -10.63 -12.17 0.93
C ARG A 317 -10.28 -10.80 1.54
N MET A 318 -10.34 -10.75 2.87
CA MET A 318 -10.16 -9.57 3.72
C MET A 318 -8.69 -9.18 3.98
N ASP A 319 -7.75 -9.93 3.44
CA ASP A 319 -6.30 -9.89 3.70
C ASP A 319 -5.57 -8.76 2.97
N VAL A 320 -6.02 -8.37 1.77
CA VAL A 320 -5.44 -7.27 0.98
C VAL A 320 -5.81 -5.86 1.50
N TRP A 321 -6.68 -5.77 2.52
CA TRP A 321 -7.45 -4.56 2.86
C TRP A 321 -7.00 -3.83 4.14
N LYS A 322 -5.69 -3.76 4.40
CA LYS A 322 -5.16 -3.19 5.65
C LYS A 322 -5.14 -1.65 5.70
N ASP A 323 -5.09 -0.95 4.58
CA ASP A 323 -5.17 0.53 4.57
C ASP A 323 -6.63 1.02 4.63
N ARG A 324 -7.23 0.81 5.80
CA ARG A 324 -8.64 1.11 6.16
C ARG A 324 -8.97 2.60 6.25
N ASP A 325 -8.00 3.49 6.36
CA ASP A 325 -8.24 4.76 7.04
C ASP A 325 -8.81 5.91 6.19
N THR A 326 -8.83 5.79 4.86
CA THR A 326 -9.18 6.94 4.01
C THR A 326 -10.68 6.99 3.62
N HIS A 327 -11.35 5.84 3.38
CA HIS A 327 -12.70 5.83 2.75
C HIS A 327 -13.76 4.97 3.42
N GLU A 328 -13.39 4.26 4.49
CA GLU A 328 -14.35 3.65 5.42
C GLU A 328 -15.42 4.64 5.95
N PRO A 329 -15.11 5.95 6.17
CA PRO A 329 -16.07 6.89 6.73
C PRO A 329 -17.32 7.15 5.87
N TRP A 330 -17.20 7.32 4.56
CA TRP A 330 -18.37 7.67 3.74
C TRP A 330 -19.23 6.45 3.41
N LEU A 331 -18.66 5.24 3.30
CA LEU A 331 -19.48 4.02 3.22
C LEU A 331 -20.35 3.83 4.48
N LYS A 332 -19.85 4.21 5.68
CA LYS A 332 -20.68 4.27 6.90
C LYS A 332 -21.80 5.29 6.79
N LEU A 333 -21.51 6.46 6.19
CA LEU A 333 -22.52 7.49 5.93
C LEU A 333 -23.65 6.94 5.06
N PHE A 334 -23.33 6.30 3.93
CA PHE A 334 -24.30 5.74 2.99
C PHE A 334 -25.09 4.54 3.55
N ALA A 335 -24.50 3.79 4.50
CA ALA A 335 -25.16 2.72 5.26
C ALA A 335 -26.20 3.21 6.28
N THR A 336 -26.26 4.53 6.53
CA THR A 336 -27.08 5.09 7.62
C THR A 336 -28.57 4.85 7.38
N ALA A 337 -29.28 4.45 8.44
CA ALA A 337 -30.72 4.25 8.41
C ALA A 337 -31.45 5.54 7.96
N PRO A 338 -32.53 5.45 7.15
CA PRO A 338 -33.20 6.62 6.57
C PRO A 338 -33.48 7.76 7.55
N GLY A 339 -34.03 7.47 8.73
CA GLY A 339 -34.35 8.48 9.75
C GLY A 339 -33.16 9.10 10.48
N ARG A 340 -31.92 8.73 10.13
CA ARG A 340 -30.68 9.26 10.73
C ARG A 340 -29.75 9.92 9.72
N ARG A 341 -30.09 9.92 8.43
CA ARG A 341 -29.22 10.40 7.35
C ARG A 341 -28.85 11.86 7.51
N GLN A 342 -29.83 12.70 7.84
CA GLN A 342 -29.61 14.13 8.09
C GLN A 342 -28.51 14.37 9.15
N ALA A 343 -28.69 13.80 10.33
CA ALA A 343 -27.72 13.93 11.42
C ALA A 343 -26.36 13.31 11.06
N ALA A 344 -26.33 12.26 10.24
CA ALA A 344 -25.10 11.63 9.80
C ALA A 344 -24.34 12.51 8.79
N LEU A 345 -25.03 13.17 7.84
CA LEU A 345 -24.44 14.15 6.93
C LEU A 345 -23.75 15.27 7.73
N GLU A 346 -24.49 15.88 8.67
CA GLU A 346 -23.98 16.95 9.53
C GLU A 346 -22.74 16.53 10.32
N THR A 347 -22.82 15.35 10.94
CA THR A 347 -21.70 14.79 11.73
C THR A 347 -20.50 14.50 10.84
N PHE A 348 -20.73 14.00 9.63
CA PHE A 348 -19.66 13.63 8.71
C PHE A 348 -18.91 14.86 8.22
N VAL A 349 -19.64 15.88 7.74
CA VAL A 349 -19.04 17.13 7.25
C VAL A 349 -18.29 17.82 8.39
N ARG A 350 -18.88 18.02 9.57
CA ARG A 350 -18.20 18.71 10.68
C ARG A 350 -16.93 18.01 11.17
N ASN A 351 -16.87 16.69 11.05
CA ASN A 351 -15.71 15.90 11.46
C ASN A 351 -14.69 15.70 10.33
N TRP A 352 -14.93 16.26 9.14
CA TRP A 352 -14.03 16.12 8.00
C TRP A 352 -12.58 16.55 8.29
N PRO A 353 -12.28 17.64 9.01
CA PRO A 353 -10.89 17.99 9.33
C PRO A 353 -10.15 16.91 10.13
N ALA A 354 -10.83 16.25 11.06
CA ALA A 354 -10.25 15.16 11.83
C ALA A 354 -10.01 13.90 10.97
N THR A 355 -10.80 13.72 9.90
CA THR A 355 -10.52 12.73 8.85
C THR A 355 -9.28 13.14 8.05
N LEU A 356 -9.18 14.41 7.62
CA LEU A 356 -8.03 14.91 6.86
C LEU A 356 -6.71 14.80 7.61
N GLU A 357 -6.69 15.13 8.90
CA GLU A 357 -5.51 15.03 9.77
C GLU A 357 -4.93 13.62 9.81
N LYS A 358 -5.80 12.59 9.84
CA LYS A 358 -5.39 11.18 9.78
C LYS A 358 -4.83 10.79 8.43
N THR A 359 -5.34 11.38 7.35
CA THR A 359 -4.93 11.06 5.97
C THR A 359 -3.71 11.86 5.50
N ARG A 360 -3.16 12.79 6.31
CA ARG A 360 -2.01 13.66 5.99
C ARG A 360 -2.15 14.43 4.68
N ARG A 361 -3.38 14.67 4.21
CA ARG A 361 -3.67 15.44 3.00
C ARG A 361 -4.41 16.71 3.40
N PRO A 362 -3.69 17.83 3.63
CA PRO A 362 -4.33 19.11 3.87
C PRO A 362 -5.12 19.49 2.62
N GLU A 363 -6.35 20.00 2.78
CA GLU A 363 -7.14 20.57 1.67
C GLU A 363 -7.82 19.55 0.75
N GLN A 364 -8.71 18.71 1.29
CA GLN A 364 -9.68 17.98 0.45
C GLN A 364 -11.11 18.45 0.69
N TRP A 365 -11.83 18.55 -0.42
CA TRP A 365 -13.27 18.76 -0.46
C TRP A 365 -14.01 17.47 -0.12
N CYS A 366 -15.12 17.61 0.60
CA CYS A 366 -15.98 16.53 1.05
C CYS A 366 -17.04 16.19 -0.02
N VAL A 367 -16.56 15.80 -1.20
CA VAL A 367 -17.38 15.59 -2.42
C VAL A 367 -18.38 14.44 -2.21
N GLU A 368 -18.01 13.43 -1.44
CA GLU A 368 -18.86 12.29 -1.09
C GLU A 368 -20.09 12.72 -0.27
N ALA A 369 -19.96 13.76 0.57
CA ALA A 369 -21.07 14.30 1.33
C ALA A 369 -22.05 15.09 0.46
N ALA A 370 -21.56 15.82 -0.55
CA ALA A 370 -22.41 16.45 -1.54
C ALA A 370 -23.21 15.39 -2.32
N LEU A 371 -22.54 14.32 -2.79
CA LEU A 371 -23.23 13.21 -3.44
C LEU A 371 -24.30 12.60 -2.51
N PHE A 372 -23.98 12.35 -1.25
CA PHE A 372 -24.93 11.82 -0.26
C PHE A 372 -26.15 12.72 -0.08
N ALA A 373 -25.95 14.04 -0.01
CA ALA A 373 -27.03 15.00 0.13
C ALA A 373 -27.95 14.99 -1.10
N VAL A 374 -27.37 14.97 -2.31
CA VAL A 374 -28.10 14.96 -3.57
C VAL A 374 -28.90 13.66 -3.75
N VAL A 375 -28.26 12.50 -3.64
CA VAL A 375 -28.88 11.20 -3.93
C VAL A 375 -29.95 10.80 -2.90
N PHE A 376 -29.98 11.43 -1.73
CA PHE A 376 -31.02 11.19 -0.72
C PHE A 376 -31.96 12.38 -0.49
N ASP A 377 -31.84 13.43 -1.31
CA ASP A 377 -32.63 14.67 -1.18
C ASP A 377 -32.60 15.22 0.25
N LEU A 378 -31.40 15.33 0.81
CA LEU A 378 -31.18 15.86 2.16
C LEU A 378 -31.05 17.37 2.12
N ASP A 379 -31.52 18.01 3.20
CA ASP A 379 -31.32 19.43 3.45
C ASP A 379 -29.87 19.66 3.91
N ASP A 380 -29.04 20.24 3.06
CA ASP A 380 -27.64 20.54 3.39
C ASP A 380 -27.44 21.92 4.02
N SER A 381 -28.49 22.71 4.24
CA SER A 381 -28.39 24.09 4.74
C SER A 381 -27.58 24.25 6.03
N THR A 382 -27.56 23.23 6.89
CA THR A 382 -26.85 23.21 8.17
C THR A 382 -25.33 22.97 8.04
N VAL A 383 -24.85 22.61 6.85
CA VAL A 383 -23.44 22.33 6.54
C VAL A 383 -22.88 23.14 5.37
N ARG A 384 -23.70 23.96 4.70
CA ARG A 384 -23.29 24.78 3.54
C ARG A 384 -22.17 25.78 3.84
N ASP A 385 -22.11 26.27 5.07
CA ASP A 385 -21.09 27.22 5.51
C ASP A 385 -19.76 26.54 5.92
N GLU A 386 -19.71 25.20 5.93
CA GLU A 386 -18.48 24.46 6.26
C GLU A 386 -17.49 24.55 5.09
N LYS A 387 -16.26 25.00 5.37
CA LYS A 387 -15.24 25.34 4.35
C LYS A 387 -14.99 24.25 3.31
N TRP A 388 -15.11 22.97 3.68
CA TRP A 388 -14.79 21.82 2.85
C TRP A 388 -16.01 21.18 2.19
N TYR A 389 -17.23 21.69 2.42
CA TYR A 389 -18.44 21.17 1.80
C TYR A 389 -18.68 21.85 0.44
N PRO A 390 -18.69 21.11 -0.68
CA PRO A 390 -18.88 21.70 -2.00
C PRO A 390 -20.38 21.91 -2.30
N ALA A 391 -20.96 22.96 -1.71
CA ALA A 391 -22.39 23.25 -1.78
C ALA A 391 -22.87 23.59 -3.21
N ASP A 392 -22.03 24.26 -3.98
CA ASP A 392 -22.26 24.60 -5.39
C ASP A 392 -22.33 23.34 -6.29
N LEU A 393 -21.48 22.33 -6.07
CA LEU A 393 -21.59 21.04 -6.76
C LEU A 393 -22.90 20.32 -6.41
N ALA A 394 -23.33 20.39 -5.15
CA ALA A 394 -24.62 19.81 -4.73
C ALA A 394 -25.80 20.54 -5.38
N ASP A 395 -25.78 21.87 -5.42
CA ASP A 395 -26.80 22.67 -6.10
C ASP A 395 -26.83 22.40 -7.61
N TYR A 396 -25.67 22.40 -8.25
CA TYR A 396 -25.55 22.11 -9.68
C TYR A 396 -26.11 20.73 -10.03
N ALA A 397 -25.82 19.71 -9.22
CA ALA A 397 -26.38 18.37 -9.40
C ALA A 397 -27.91 18.35 -9.27
N ARG A 398 -28.48 19.10 -8.31
CA ARG A 398 -29.93 19.23 -8.14
C ARG A 398 -30.57 19.96 -9.33
N ASP A 399 -29.94 21.03 -9.81
CA ASP A 399 -30.41 21.81 -10.96
C ASP A 399 -30.41 20.99 -12.26
N LEU A 400 -29.44 20.08 -12.42
CA LEU A 400 -29.41 19.11 -13.52
C LEU A 400 -30.42 17.97 -13.38
N GLY A 401 -31.12 17.88 -12.24
CA GLY A 401 -32.15 16.88 -12.00
C GLY A 401 -31.59 15.48 -11.75
N VAL A 402 -30.40 15.37 -11.13
CA VAL A 402 -29.89 14.10 -10.62
C VAL A 402 -30.98 13.47 -9.73
N GLN A 403 -31.43 12.27 -10.11
CA GLN A 403 -32.62 11.68 -9.52
C GLN A 403 -32.33 11.21 -8.09
N PRO A 404 -33.09 11.66 -7.08
CA PRO A 404 -32.93 11.17 -5.74
C PRO A 404 -33.42 9.73 -5.65
N LEU A 405 -32.71 8.93 -4.85
CA LEU A 405 -33.14 7.60 -4.49
C LEU A 405 -34.38 7.67 -3.62
N PRO A 406 -35.28 6.67 -3.69
CA PRO A 406 -36.37 6.55 -2.74
C PRO A 406 -35.86 6.63 -1.30
N ALA A 407 -36.52 7.41 -0.44
CA ALA A 407 -36.09 7.61 0.95
C ALA A 407 -35.87 6.30 1.73
N LYS A 408 -36.59 5.22 1.35
CA LYS A 408 -36.48 3.90 1.99
C LYS A 408 -35.34 3.03 1.46
N THR A 409 -34.69 3.40 0.35
CA THR A 409 -33.59 2.66 -0.25
C THR A 409 -32.49 2.46 0.77
N LYS A 410 -32.07 1.22 1.00
CA LYS A 410 -30.92 0.91 1.85
C LYS A 410 -29.74 0.61 0.94
N LEU A 411 -28.70 1.43 1.03
CA LEU A 411 -27.47 1.18 0.30
C LEU A 411 -26.61 0.16 1.04
N PRO A 412 -25.80 -0.61 0.30
CA PRO A 412 -24.79 -1.47 0.92
C PRO A 412 -23.92 -0.62 1.85
N GLY A 413 -23.75 -1.09 3.08
CA GLY A 413 -22.82 -0.48 4.01
C GLY A 413 -21.44 -1.14 3.94
N LEU A 414 -20.62 -0.88 4.95
CA LEU A 414 -19.41 -1.67 5.14
C LEU A 414 -19.73 -3.15 5.20
N TRP A 415 -18.80 -3.94 4.69
CA TRP A 415 -18.74 -5.36 4.96
C TRP A 415 -18.80 -5.59 6.47
N LYS A 416 -19.91 -6.20 6.91
CA LYS A 416 -19.91 -6.83 8.22
C LYS A 416 -19.05 -8.07 8.05
N LYS A 417 -17.88 -8.08 8.70
CA LYS A 417 -17.14 -9.34 8.87
C LYS A 417 -18.16 -10.37 9.33
N PRO A 418 -18.30 -11.53 8.67
CA PRO A 418 -19.16 -12.59 9.19
C PRO A 418 -18.76 -12.77 10.65
N THR A 419 -19.76 -12.72 11.54
CA THR A 419 -19.47 -12.85 12.97
C THR A 419 -18.83 -14.22 13.09
N PRO A 420 -17.56 -14.34 13.51
CA PRO A 420 -16.96 -15.65 13.67
C PRO A 420 -17.90 -16.42 14.60
N PRO A 421 -18.31 -17.64 14.24
CA PRO A 421 -19.20 -18.40 15.09
C PRO A 421 -18.57 -18.47 16.48
N LYS A 422 -19.39 -18.22 17.52
CA LYS A 422 -18.90 -18.06 18.91
C LYS A 422 -18.11 -19.28 19.41
N VAL A 423 -18.28 -20.41 18.76
CA VAL A 423 -17.43 -21.59 18.73
C VAL A 423 -17.54 -22.13 17.30
N LEU A 424 -16.42 -22.37 16.60
CA LEU A 424 -16.44 -23.24 15.43
C LEU A 424 -16.70 -24.65 15.97
N GLU A 425 -17.96 -25.09 15.98
CA GLU A 425 -18.24 -26.50 16.17
C GLU A 425 -17.73 -27.20 14.89
N PRO A 426 -16.76 -28.13 15.00
CA PRO A 426 -16.23 -28.79 13.82
C PRO A 426 -17.37 -29.55 13.14
N ALA A 427 -17.49 -29.39 11.83
CA ALA A 427 -18.52 -30.06 11.03
C ALA A 427 -18.41 -31.59 11.15
N ASP A 428 -17.21 -32.11 11.41
CA ASP A 428 -16.93 -33.50 11.76
C ASP A 428 -15.72 -33.55 12.70
N GLN A 429 -15.83 -34.29 13.82
CA GLN A 429 -14.68 -34.51 14.70
C GLN A 429 -13.72 -35.47 13.99
N ARG A 430 -12.49 -35.02 13.75
CA ARG A 430 -11.40 -35.86 13.23
C ARG A 430 -11.18 -37.05 14.18
N GLU A 431 -11.24 -38.26 13.65
CA GLU A 431 -10.81 -39.44 14.41
C GLU A 431 -9.29 -39.38 14.63
N PRO A 432 -8.80 -39.74 15.84
CA PRO A 432 -7.38 -39.73 16.16
C PRO A 432 -6.59 -40.57 15.15
N HIS A 433 -5.50 -40.02 14.59
CA HIS A 433 -4.68 -40.78 13.66
C HIS A 433 -3.70 -41.66 14.45
N VAL A 434 -3.89 -42.97 14.41
CA VAL A 434 -2.99 -43.89 15.11
C VAL A 434 -1.74 -44.13 14.27
N PHE A 435 -0.62 -43.53 14.68
CA PHE A 435 0.70 -43.78 14.08
C PHE A 435 1.11 -45.23 14.31
N ARG A 436 1.41 -45.96 13.23
CA ARG A 436 1.83 -47.37 13.28
C ARG A 436 3.26 -47.54 12.77
N SER A 437 4.22 -46.90 13.41
CA SER A 437 5.64 -47.17 13.16
C SER A 437 6.27 -47.93 14.32
N ALA A 438 6.71 -49.16 14.06
CA ALA A 438 7.45 -49.97 15.03
C ALA A 438 8.92 -49.53 15.19
N THR A 439 9.45 -48.74 14.25
CA THR A 439 10.86 -48.31 14.20
C THR A 439 11.09 -46.92 14.79
N GLY A 440 10.02 -46.16 15.06
CA GLY A 440 10.11 -44.82 15.63
C GLY A 440 10.31 -43.70 14.61
N ASP A 441 10.50 -44.05 13.33
CA ASP A 441 10.53 -43.12 12.21
C ASP A 441 9.12 -42.99 11.61
N LEU A 442 8.66 -41.76 11.39
CA LEU A 442 7.37 -41.48 10.80
C LEU A 442 7.49 -41.48 9.28
N ALA A 443 6.52 -42.10 8.60
CA ALA A 443 6.47 -42.10 7.15
C ALA A 443 5.88 -40.78 6.62
N ILE A 444 6.19 -40.42 5.38
CA ILE A 444 5.59 -39.26 4.70
C ILE A 444 4.06 -39.37 4.66
N SER A 445 3.53 -40.60 4.54
CA SER A 445 2.09 -40.86 4.59
C SER A 445 1.45 -40.48 5.93
N ASP A 446 2.19 -40.62 7.05
CA ASP A 446 1.73 -40.21 8.37
C ASP A 446 1.63 -38.68 8.46
N PHE A 447 2.59 -37.97 7.86
CA PHE A 447 2.56 -36.51 7.76
C PHE A 447 1.45 -36.00 6.83
N ALA A 448 1.25 -36.65 5.67
CA ALA A 448 0.17 -36.32 4.75
C ALA A 448 -1.21 -36.42 5.41
N ALA A 449 -1.42 -37.46 6.23
CA ALA A 449 -2.64 -37.62 7.01
C ALA A 449 -2.85 -36.47 8.02
N LEU A 450 -1.79 -35.86 8.54
CA LEU A 450 -1.86 -34.72 9.45
C LEU A 450 -2.15 -33.40 8.73
N ALA A 451 -1.40 -33.14 7.66
CA ALA A 451 -1.42 -31.88 6.94
C ALA A 451 -2.62 -31.74 6.00
N ALA A 452 -3.24 -32.80 5.49
CA ALA A 452 -4.34 -32.67 4.52
C ALA A 452 -5.38 -33.77 4.68
N PRO A 453 -6.43 -33.59 5.51
CA PRO A 453 -7.52 -34.57 5.62
C PRO A 453 -8.43 -34.59 4.38
N VAL A 454 -8.30 -33.62 3.46
CA VAL A 454 -9.09 -33.58 2.22
C VAL A 454 -8.33 -34.30 1.11
N ALA A 455 -8.83 -35.50 0.79
CA ALA A 455 -8.50 -36.37 -0.34
C ALA A 455 -7.33 -37.35 -0.14
N SER A 456 -7.69 -38.63 -0.25
CA SER A 456 -6.87 -39.84 -0.41
C SER A 456 -5.77 -39.79 -1.49
N GLU A 457 -5.59 -38.67 -2.19
CA GLU A 457 -4.64 -38.47 -3.28
C GLU A 457 -3.27 -37.92 -2.82
N VAL A 458 -3.15 -37.52 -1.55
CA VAL A 458 -1.91 -36.92 -0.99
C VAL A 458 -0.92 -38.00 -0.49
N ALA A 459 -1.32 -39.26 -0.41
CA ALA A 459 -0.50 -40.32 0.20
C ALA A 459 0.74 -40.75 -0.62
N SER A 460 0.90 -40.25 -1.85
CA SER A 460 2.06 -40.56 -2.71
C SER A 460 2.71 -39.26 -3.21
N GLY A 461 3.82 -38.88 -2.57
CA GLY A 461 4.64 -37.73 -2.95
C GLY A 461 5.90 -37.62 -2.10
N THR A 462 6.79 -36.71 -2.45
CA THR A 462 7.93 -36.31 -1.59
C THR A 462 7.43 -35.50 -0.39
N PHE A 463 8.28 -35.28 0.62
CA PHE A 463 7.91 -34.44 1.76
C PHE A 463 7.53 -33.01 1.33
N ASP A 464 8.33 -32.41 0.45
CA ASP A 464 8.10 -31.05 -0.07
C ASP A 464 6.76 -30.96 -0.82
N GLU A 465 6.41 -31.96 -1.64
CA GLU A 465 5.12 -31.99 -2.34
C GLU A 465 3.92 -32.06 -1.38
N VAL A 466 4.06 -32.75 -0.24
CA VAL A 466 3.03 -32.82 0.80
C VAL A 466 2.96 -31.51 1.57
N LEU A 467 4.11 -30.90 1.85
CA LEU A 467 4.21 -29.61 2.53
C LEU A 467 3.59 -28.49 1.68
N ASP A 468 3.98 -28.36 0.41
CA ASP A 468 3.44 -27.36 -0.54
C ASP A 468 1.93 -27.48 -0.68
N ARG A 469 1.40 -28.71 -0.73
CA ARG A 469 -0.04 -28.95 -0.75
C ARG A 469 -0.70 -28.53 0.56
N GLY A 470 -0.07 -28.79 1.71
CA GLY A 470 -0.54 -28.33 3.02
C GLY A 470 -0.55 -26.81 3.14
N LEU A 471 0.46 -26.14 2.58
CA LEU A 471 0.54 -24.67 2.50
C LEU A 471 -0.55 -24.10 1.59
N ALA A 472 -0.71 -24.63 0.38
CA ALA A 472 -1.77 -24.24 -0.54
C ALA A 472 -3.18 -24.50 0.04
N ALA A 473 -3.32 -25.58 0.82
CA ALA A 473 -4.53 -25.92 1.55
C ALA A 473 -4.68 -25.15 2.86
N GLY A 474 -3.76 -24.28 3.25
CA GLY A 474 -3.84 -23.44 4.46
C GLY A 474 -3.93 -24.24 5.77
N THR A 475 -3.46 -25.48 5.78
CA THR A 475 -3.44 -26.37 6.96
C THR A 475 -2.08 -26.38 7.65
N VAL A 476 -1.01 -26.09 6.91
CA VAL A 476 0.31 -25.70 7.43
C VAL A 476 0.41 -24.18 7.34
N ILE A 477 0.97 -23.56 8.38
CA ILE A 477 1.05 -22.11 8.52
C ILE A 477 2.52 -21.69 8.50
N VAL A 478 2.88 -20.71 7.67
CA VAL A 478 4.23 -20.13 7.65
C VAL A 478 4.20 -18.78 8.35
N PHE A 479 5.16 -18.58 9.24
CA PHE A 479 5.37 -17.35 9.97
C PHE A 479 6.71 -16.74 9.56
N ASP A 480 6.63 -15.62 8.85
CA ASP A 480 7.79 -14.80 8.55
C ASP A 480 8.12 -13.92 9.78
N GLY A 481 9.30 -14.13 10.36
CA GLY A 481 9.79 -13.37 11.52
C GLY A 481 10.20 -11.92 11.19
N ALA A 482 10.45 -11.60 9.92
CA ALA A 482 10.94 -10.30 9.46
C ALA A 482 9.84 -9.39 8.89
N GLY A 483 8.73 -9.96 8.40
CA GLY A 483 7.75 -9.20 7.59
C GLY A 483 6.32 -9.06 8.12
N VAL A 484 5.90 -9.84 9.12
CA VAL A 484 4.46 -9.89 9.51
C VAL A 484 4.26 -9.65 11.00
N GLU A 485 3.38 -8.69 11.34
CA GLU A 485 3.00 -8.45 12.74
C GLU A 485 2.32 -9.68 13.37
N PRO A 486 2.72 -10.13 14.58
CA PRO A 486 2.19 -11.37 15.14
C PRO A 486 0.68 -11.40 15.42
N GLN A 487 0.03 -10.24 15.46
CA GLN A 487 -1.43 -10.14 15.58
C GLN A 487 -2.16 -10.76 14.38
N VAL A 488 -1.50 -10.83 13.22
CA VAL A 488 -2.04 -11.38 11.96
C VAL A 488 -2.01 -12.90 11.96
N HIS A 489 -1.18 -13.52 12.79
CA HIS A 489 -1.02 -14.97 12.87
C HIS A 489 -2.22 -15.68 13.54
N GLY A 490 -2.91 -15.01 14.45
CA GLY A 490 -4.05 -15.58 15.17
C GLY A 490 -5.17 -16.07 14.24
N PRO A 491 -5.67 -15.23 13.31
CA PRO A 491 -6.65 -15.65 12.30
C PRO A 491 -6.17 -16.83 11.45
N MET A 492 -4.89 -16.86 11.05
CA MET A 492 -4.32 -17.97 10.26
C MET A 492 -4.37 -19.29 11.03
N VAL A 493 -4.05 -19.26 12.33
CA VAL A 493 -4.17 -20.43 13.22
C VAL A 493 -5.62 -20.90 13.33
N GLN A 494 -6.58 -19.97 13.48
CA GLN A 494 -8.00 -20.32 13.51
C GLN A 494 -8.47 -20.98 12.21
N GLU A 495 -8.04 -20.44 11.07
CA GLU A 495 -8.39 -20.96 9.75
C GLU A 495 -7.81 -22.36 9.54
N ALA A 496 -6.52 -22.55 9.81
CA ALA A 496 -5.87 -23.86 9.68
C ALA A 496 -6.52 -24.92 10.57
N CYS A 497 -6.79 -24.59 11.84
CA CYS A 497 -7.54 -25.50 12.72
C CYS A 497 -8.94 -25.81 12.16
N GLY A 498 -9.65 -24.82 11.63
CA GLY A 498 -10.97 -25.01 11.01
C GLY A 498 -10.93 -25.96 9.81
N ARG A 499 -9.94 -25.81 8.91
CA ARG A 499 -9.73 -26.68 7.75
C ARG A 499 -9.39 -28.13 8.15
N LEU A 500 -8.72 -28.30 9.29
CA LEU A 500 -8.41 -29.61 9.87
C LEU A 500 -9.55 -30.22 10.70
N GLY A 501 -10.69 -29.52 10.85
CA GLY A 501 -11.80 -29.96 11.71
C GLY A 501 -11.44 -29.92 13.21
N LEU A 502 -10.43 -29.14 13.60
CA LEU A 502 -10.00 -28.96 14.98
C LEU A 502 -10.81 -27.87 15.66
N ARG A 503 -11.03 -28.01 16.98
CA ARG A 503 -11.73 -27.00 17.78
C ARG A 503 -10.85 -25.79 18.02
N VAL A 504 -11.42 -24.59 17.87
CA VAL A 504 -10.70 -23.32 18.03
C VAL A 504 -11.58 -22.35 18.84
N PRO A 505 -11.03 -21.54 19.76
CA PRO A 505 -11.82 -20.51 20.44
C PRO A 505 -12.22 -19.43 19.44
N GLY A 506 -13.47 -18.94 19.51
CA GLY A 506 -13.95 -17.89 18.59
C GLY A 506 -13.30 -16.51 18.78
N LYS A 507 -12.56 -16.29 19.89
CA LYS A 507 -11.83 -15.05 20.17
C LYS A 507 -10.35 -15.34 20.34
N LEU A 508 -9.52 -14.55 19.65
CA LEU A 508 -8.07 -14.56 19.79
C LEU A 508 -7.64 -14.14 21.21
N PRO A 509 -6.44 -14.56 21.66
CA PRO A 509 -5.90 -14.12 22.93
C PRO A 509 -5.77 -12.57 22.96
N PRO A 510 -6.19 -11.91 24.06
CA PRO A 510 -6.32 -10.44 24.11
C PRO A 510 -4.99 -9.69 24.07
N GLN A 511 -3.87 -10.39 24.24
CA GLN A 511 -2.51 -9.83 24.23
C GLN A 511 -1.64 -10.80 23.46
N VAL A 512 -1.38 -10.48 22.18
CA VAL A 512 -0.42 -11.20 21.35
C VAL A 512 0.92 -10.46 21.45
N PRO A 513 2.00 -11.12 21.92
CA PRO A 513 3.34 -10.56 21.94
C PRO A 513 3.81 -10.04 20.57
N ARG A 514 4.75 -9.09 20.57
CA ARG A 514 5.35 -8.53 19.34
C ARG A 514 6.38 -9.42 18.66
N SER A 515 6.96 -10.39 19.37
CA SER A 515 7.83 -11.38 18.74
C SER A 515 7.02 -12.58 18.27
N SER A 516 7.30 -13.06 17.06
CA SER A 516 6.61 -14.20 16.45
C SER A 516 6.73 -15.46 17.33
N GLU A 517 7.90 -15.70 17.93
CA GLU A 517 8.12 -16.81 18.85
C GLU A 517 7.20 -16.74 20.09
N ALA A 518 7.14 -15.60 20.77
CA ALA A 518 6.30 -15.45 21.96
C ALA A 518 4.81 -15.48 21.60
N ALA A 519 4.45 -14.99 20.42
CA ALA A 519 3.10 -15.12 19.88
C ALA A 519 2.72 -16.58 19.62
N MET A 520 3.62 -17.38 19.03
CA MET A 520 3.37 -18.81 18.81
C MET A 520 3.18 -19.58 20.09
N LYS A 521 4.04 -19.34 21.08
CA LYS A 521 3.84 -19.88 22.43
C LYS A 521 2.47 -19.49 22.99
N ARG A 522 2.07 -18.24 22.81
CA ARG A 522 0.77 -17.75 23.29
C ARG A 522 -0.40 -18.42 22.57
N PHE A 523 -0.28 -18.72 21.27
CA PHE A 523 -1.29 -19.45 20.53
C PHE A 523 -1.34 -20.93 20.91
N ASP A 524 -0.20 -21.59 21.14
CA ASP A 524 -0.14 -22.98 21.64
C ASP A 524 -0.84 -23.11 23.00
N GLU A 525 -0.53 -22.23 23.96
CA GLU A 525 -1.19 -22.18 25.28
C GLU A 525 -2.70 -21.87 25.18
N TRP A 526 -3.09 -21.10 24.17
CA TRP A 526 -4.49 -20.73 23.94
C TRP A 526 -5.30 -21.89 23.34
N LEU A 527 -4.67 -22.76 22.55
CA LEU A 527 -5.27 -23.95 21.95
C LEU A 527 -5.27 -25.17 22.89
N GLU A 528 -4.30 -25.26 23.80
CA GLU A 528 -4.10 -26.41 24.70
C GLU A 528 -5.38 -26.84 25.48
N PRO A 529 -6.21 -25.94 26.04
CA PRO A 529 -7.45 -26.31 26.72
C PRO A 529 -8.49 -27.00 25.82
N LEU A 530 -8.37 -26.88 24.51
CA LEU A 530 -9.22 -27.54 23.53
C LEU A 530 -8.66 -28.87 23.02
N GLY A 531 -7.53 -29.31 23.56
CA GLY A 531 -6.84 -30.51 23.10
C GLY A 531 -6.15 -30.33 21.74
N VAL A 532 -5.77 -29.10 21.37
CA VAL A 532 -5.03 -28.78 20.15
C VAL A 532 -3.68 -28.16 20.53
N ARG A 533 -2.63 -28.50 19.79
CA ARG A 533 -1.25 -28.02 20.00
C ARG A 533 -0.62 -27.59 18.68
N LEU A 534 0.40 -26.73 18.74
CA LEU A 534 1.17 -26.31 17.56
C LEU A 534 2.50 -27.05 17.49
N LEU A 535 2.74 -27.70 16.35
CA LEU A 535 3.97 -28.43 16.05
C LEU A 535 4.83 -27.64 15.07
N HIS A 536 6.09 -27.39 15.41
CA HIS A 536 7.04 -26.67 14.55
C HIS A 536 7.75 -27.62 13.59
N LEU A 537 7.82 -27.24 12.32
CA LEU A 537 8.55 -27.92 11.26
C LEU A 537 9.89 -27.20 11.07
N ASP A 538 10.97 -27.88 11.40
CA ASP A 538 12.33 -27.36 11.33
C ASP A 538 12.87 -27.46 9.90
N LEU A 539 12.62 -26.43 9.10
CA LEU A 539 12.88 -26.37 7.66
C LEU A 539 14.01 -25.38 7.31
N ASP A 540 15.13 -25.35 8.03
CA ASP A 540 16.39 -24.62 7.71
C ASP A 540 16.31 -23.17 7.11
N GLU A 541 15.19 -22.46 7.25
CA GLU A 541 14.90 -21.16 6.64
C GLU A 541 14.51 -20.10 7.69
N ASP A 542 14.61 -18.81 7.33
CA ASP A 542 14.24 -17.65 8.17
C ASP A 542 12.74 -17.57 8.54
N ALA A 543 11.94 -18.56 8.13
CA ALA A 543 10.50 -18.65 8.36
C ALA A 543 10.13 -19.86 9.24
N ALA A 544 9.29 -19.64 10.25
CA ALA A 544 8.81 -20.70 11.12
C ALA A 544 7.54 -21.35 10.56
N SER A 545 7.60 -22.63 10.23
CA SER A 545 6.46 -23.39 9.72
C SER A 545 5.79 -24.19 10.84
N MET A 546 4.47 -24.04 11.02
CA MET A 546 3.73 -24.67 12.11
C MET A 546 2.52 -25.46 11.59
N LEU A 547 2.21 -26.56 12.27
CA LEU A 547 1.08 -27.42 12.00
C LEU A 547 0.23 -27.59 13.27
N PRO A 548 -1.06 -27.19 13.26
CA PRO A 548 -1.98 -27.52 14.35
C PRO A 548 -2.31 -29.01 14.35
N VAL A 549 -2.17 -29.66 15.51
CA VAL A 549 -2.44 -31.10 15.69
C VAL A 549 -3.24 -31.35 16.98
N LEU A 550 -3.85 -32.52 17.09
CA LEU A 550 -4.45 -32.95 18.37
C LEU A 550 -3.35 -33.12 19.42
N ALA A 551 -3.67 -32.85 20.69
CA ALA A 551 -2.72 -32.97 21.80
C ALA A 551 -2.20 -34.40 22.00
N GLU A 552 -3.01 -35.41 21.64
CA GLU A 552 -2.61 -36.81 21.67
C GLU A 552 -1.62 -37.15 20.54
N ASP A 553 -1.85 -36.64 19.33
CA ASP A 553 -0.94 -36.78 18.19
C ASP A 553 0.37 -36.04 18.47
N TYR A 554 0.29 -34.83 19.03
CA TYR A 554 1.45 -34.02 19.42
C TYR A 554 2.44 -34.79 20.30
N ALA A 555 1.94 -35.53 21.29
CA ALA A 555 2.79 -36.31 22.20
C ALA A 555 3.53 -37.46 21.49
N ALA A 556 2.95 -38.02 20.43
CA ALA A 556 3.58 -39.06 19.61
C ALA A 556 4.60 -38.49 18.60
N LEU A 557 4.37 -37.26 18.14
CA LEU A 557 5.08 -36.60 17.05
C LEU A 557 6.30 -35.77 17.50
N VAL A 558 6.22 -35.13 18.66
CA VAL A 558 7.26 -34.20 19.11
C VAL A 558 8.61 -34.90 19.31
N GLY A 559 9.68 -34.31 18.76
CA GLY A 559 11.03 -34.88 18.79
C GLY A 559 11.28 -36.00 17.76
N ARG A 560 10.32 -36.27 16.87
CA ARG A 560 10.49 -37.21 15.75
C ARG A 560 11.00 -36.50 14.50
N THR A 561 11.48 -37.29 13.55
CA THR A 561 11.92 -36.83 12.23
C THR A 561 11.08 -37.51 11.15
N VAL A 562 10.61 -36.73 10.18
CA VAL A 562 9.92 -37.21 8.97
C VAL A 562 10.75 -36.76 7.78
N ALA A 563 11.26 -37.70 6.99
CA ALA A 563 12.01 -37.40 5.76
C ALA A 563 13.16 -36.37 5.93
N GLY A 564 13.81 -36.35 7.10
CA GLY A 564 14.89 -35.40 7.42
C GLY A 564 14.44 -34.14 8.17
N VAL A 565 13.14 -33.85 8.23
CA VAL A 565 12.59 -32.68 8.94
C VAL A 565 12.27 -33.01 10.39
N SER A 566 12.81 -32.22 11.32
CA SER A 566 12.60 -32.40 12.75
C SER A 566 11.30 -31.73 13.22
N LEU A 567 10.48 -32.46 13.96
CA LEU A 567 9.23 -31.97 14.51
C LEU A 567 9.46 -31.47 15.94
N ARG A 568 9.45 -30.15 16.15
CA ARG A 568 9.80 -29.52 17.44
C ARG A 568 8.57 -28.94 18.14
N PRO A 569 8.61 -28.77 19.48
CA PRO A 569 7.66 -27.91 20.17
C PRO A 569 7.71 -26.49 19.59
N ALA A 570 6.56 -25.81 19.51
CA ALA A 570 6.51 -24.36 19.29
C ALA A 570 7.15 -23.53 20.44
N ARG A 571 7.83 -24.17 21.40
CA ARG A 571 8.35 -23.60 22.66
C ARG A 571 9.85 -23.33 22.67
N THR A 572 10.59 -23.70 21.62
CA THR A 572 12.06 -23.61 21.62
C THR A 572 12.62 -23.40 20.21
N ALA A 573 12.75 -22.15 19.79
CA ALA A 573 13.82 -21.77 18.87
C ALA A 573 14.86 -21.04 19.75
N SER A 574 15.96 -21.71 20.08
CA SER A 574 17.09 -21.12 20.80
C SER A 574 18.14 -20.62 19.84
#